data_AF-A0AAQ4F9X4-F1
#
_entry.id   AF-A0AAQ4F9X4-F1
#
_cell.length_a   1.000
_cell.length_b   1.000
_cell.length_c   1.000
_cell.angle_alpha   90.00
_cell.angle_beta   90.00
_cell.angle_gamma   90.00
#
_symmetry.space_group_name_H-M   'P 1'
#
loop_
_entity.id
_entity.type
_entity.pdbx_description
1 polymer ?
#
loop_
_entity_poly.entity_id
_entity_poly.type
_entity_poly.pdbx_seq_one_letter_code
_entity_poly.pdbx_strand_id
1 'polypeptide(L)'
;MPEFNPRSDNVKSYFERFENFMALNEVPEAKKLRFFLNVVGSTVYEELKKILLPDSTADKTFTEMQKVLEEHFSPECSVIAERRNFNKRTQQDGESVKDFMT
;
A
#
# COMPACT_ATOMS: atom_id res chain seq x y z
N MET A 1 -10.05 -9.84 8.82
CA MET A 1 -9.21 -8.67 8.47
C MET A 1 -10.09 -7.67 7.72
N PRO A 2 -10.07 -6.36 8.05
CA PRO A 2 -10.76 -5.33 7.28
C PRO A 2 -10.31 -5.26 5.82
N GLU A 3 -11.21 -4.87 4.93
CA GLU A 3 -10.92 -4.62 3.50
C GLU A 3 -9.94 -3.45 3.31
N PHE A 4 -9.25 -3.40 2.17
CA PHE A 4 -8.32 -2.31 1.86
C PHE A 4 -9.10 -1.09 1.36
N ASN A 5 -8.84 0.09 1.93
CA ASN A 5 -9.36 1.35 1.44
C ASN A 5 -8.24 2.21 0.80
N PRO A 6 -8.18 2.30 -0.55
CA PRO A 6 -7.17 3.09 -1.25
C PRO A 6 -7.10 4.57 -0.87
N ARG A 7 -8.17 5.13 -0.28
CA ARG A 7 -8.24 6.57 0.06
C ARG A 7 -7.62 6.90 1.41
N SER A 8 -7.57 5.94 2.34
CA SER A 8 -7.13 6.15 3.71
C SER A 8 -5.98 5.26 4.12
N ASP A 9 -5.87 4.08 3.53
CA ASP A 9 -5.00 3.03 4.03
C ASP A 9 -3.65 3.08 3.31
N ASN A 10 -2.58 2.81 4.06
CA ASN A 10 -1.27 2.56 3.48
C ASN A 10 -1.22 1.11 2.97
N VAL A 11 -0.93 0.94 1.67
CA VAL A 11 -0.90 -0.37 1.02
C VAL A 11 0.14 -1.33 1.64
N LYS A 12 1.30 -0.82 2.09
CA LYS A 12 2.33 -1.64 2.75
C LYS A 12 1.86 -2.14 4.11
N SER A 13 1.27 -1.26 4.92
CA SER A 13 0.68 -1.65 6.20
C SER A 13 -0.49 -2.64 6.04
N TYR A 14 -1.24 -2.56 4.94
CA TYR A 14 -2.26 -3.55 4.61
C TYR A 14 -1.62 -4.92 4.34
N PHE A 15 -0.56 -4.98 3.53
CA PHE A 15 0.17 -6.23 3.26
C PHE A 15 0.79 -6.84 4.52
N GLU A 16 1.40 -6.04 5.40
CA GLU A 16 1.92 -6.53 6.69
C GLU A 16 0.82 -7.19 7.55
N ARG A 17 -0.37 -6.56 7.61
CA ARG A 17 -1.53 -7.12 8.32
C ARG A 17 -2.03 -8.41 7.66
N PHE A 18 -1.99 -8.47 6.32
CA PHE A 18 -2.36 -9.65 5.56
C PHE A 18 -1.41 -10.81 5.83
N GLU A 19 -0.09 -10.58 5.79
CA GLU A 19 0.94 -11.59 6.10
C GLU A 19 0.78 -12.12 7.53
N ASN A 20 0.62 -11.22 8.51
CA ASN A 20 0.35 -11.61 9.90
C ASN A 20 -0.91 -12.47 10.01
N PHE A 21 -1.96 -12.11 9.29
CA PHE A 21 -3.20 -12.89 9.28
C PHE A 21 -3.01 -14.27 8.62
N MET A 22 -2.25 -14.37 7.52
CA MET A 22 -1.92 -15.66 6.89
C MET A 22 -1.08 -16.55 7.81
N ALA A 23 -0.07 -15.98 8.49
CA ALA A 23 0.78 -16.69 9.43
C ALA A 23 0.00 -17.24 10.63
N LEU A 24 -0.88 -16.42 11.23
CA LEU A 24 -1.71 -16.83 12.36
C LEU A 24 -2.71 -17.94 12.03
N ASN A 25 -3.15 -18.02 10.77
CA ASN A 25 -4.11 -19.02 10.32
C ASN A 25 -3.44 -20.20 9.58
N GLU A 26 -2.10 -20.28 9.58
CA GLU A 26 -1.32 -21.34 8.92
C GLU A 26 -1.76 -21.59 7.46
N VAL A 27 -2.09 -20.52 6.73
CA VAL A 27 -2.62 -20.64 5.37
C VAL A 27 -1.49 -21.06 4.42
N PRO A 28 -1.66 -22.14 3.64
CA PRO A 28 -0.66 -22.55 2.66
C PRO A 28 -0.45 -21.48 1.58
N GLU A 29 0.80 -21.28 1.16
CA GLU A 29 1.18 -20.29 0.12
C GLU A 29 0.36 -20.45 -1.17
N ALA A 30 0.06 -21.69 -1.57
CA ALA A 30 -0.76 -21.99 -2.76
C ALA A 30 -2.20 -21.43 -2.69
N LYS A 31 -2.71 -21.14 -1.48
CA LYS A 31 -4.05 -20.55 -1.27
C LYS A 31 -4.00 -19.04 -1.05
N LYS A 32 -2.82 -18.46 -0.83
CA LYS A 32 -2.62 -17.06 -0.44
C LYS A 32 -3.22 -16.08 -1.43
N LEU A 33 -2.96 -16.27 -2.73
CA LEU A 33 -3.54 -15.44 -3.79
C LEU A 33 -5.07 -15.48 -3.76
N ARG A 34 -5.67 -16.67 -3.72
CA ARG A 34 -7.13 -16.82 -3.72
C ARG A 34 -7.74 -16.18 -2.48
N PHE A 35 -7.09 -16.32 -1.34
CA PHE A 35 -7.52 -15.68 -0.10
C PHE A 35 -7.46 -14.16 -0.21
N PHE A 36 -6.34 -13.63 -0.70
CA PHE A 36 -6.15 -12.20 -0.95
C PHE A 36 -7.28 -11.60 -1.81
N LEU A 37 -7.59 -12.23 -2.95
CA LEU A 37 -8.65 -11.76 -3.85
C LEU A 37 -10.04 -11.72 -3.19
N ASN A 38 -10.28 -12.52 -2.15
CA ASN A 38 -11.55 -12.49 -1.41
C ASN A 38 -11.58 -11.42 -0.31
N VAL A 39 -10.44 -11.03 0.26
CA VAL A 39 -10.38 -10.09 1.40
C VAL A 39 -9.96 -8.67 1.05
N VAL A 40 -9.41 -8.45 -0.14
CA VAL A 40 -8.95 -7.13 -0.60
C VAL A 40 -10.10 -6.15 -0.79
N GLY A 41 -11.31 -6.66 -1.05
CA GLY A 41 -12.53 -5.88 -1.27
C GLY A 41 -12.84 -5.70 -2.76
N SER A 42 -14.12 -5.46 -3.05
CA SER A 42 -14.66 -5.42 -4.42
C SER A 42 -14.05 -4.31 -5.29
N THR A 43 -13.88 -3.11 -4.74
CA THR A 43 -13.32 -1.96 -5.45
C THR A 43 -11.91 -2.25 -5.97
N VAL A 44 -11.04 -2.77 -5.11
CA VAL A 44 -9.63 -3.04 -5.42
C VAL A 44 -9.51 -4.22 -6.38
N TYR A 45 -10.37 -5.23 -6.22
CA TYR A 45 -10.45 -6.35 -7.14
C TYR A 45 -10.81 -5.94 -8.57
N GLU A 46 -11.74 -5.01 -8.75
CA GLU A 46 -12.09 -4.48 -10.07
C GLU A 46 -10.99 -3.59 -10.66
N GLU A 47 -10.23 -2.86 -9.84
CA GLU A 47 -9.04 -2.13 -10.30
C GLU A 47 -7.92 -3.08 -10.72
N LEU A 48 -7.64 -4.12 -9.94
CA LEU A 48 -6.70 -5.19 -10.30
C LEU A 48 -7.03 -5.79 -11.65
N LYS A 49 -8.29 -6.17 -11.90
CA LYS A 49 -8.71 -6.68 -13.20
C LYS A 49 -8.36 -5.73 -14.33
N LYS A 50 -8.63 -4.43 -14.18
CA LYS A 50 -8.33 -3.42 -15.20
C LYS A 50 -6.84 -3.29 -15.47
N ILE A 51 -6.00 -3.32 -14.43
CA ILE A 51 -4.54 -3.21 -14.54
C ILE A 51 -3.96 -4.44 -15.26
N LEU A 52 -4.55 -5.61 -15.05
CA LEU A 52 -4.00 -6.88 -15.52
C LEU A 52 -4.41 -7.26 -16.94
N LEU A 53 -5.37 -6.54 -17.57
CA LEU A 53 -5.79 -6.82 -18.94
C LEU A 53 -4.60 -6.77 -19.93
N PRO A 54 -4.49 -7.73 -20.88
CA PRO A 54 -5.42 -8.83 -21.17
C PRO A 54 -5.23 -10.11 -20.35
N ASP A 55 -4.30 -10.15 -19.40
CA ASP A 55 -3.98 -11.33 -18.59
C ASP A 55 -5.07 -11.62 -17.54
N SER A 56 -5.18 -12.89 -17.14
CA SER A 56 -6.07 -13.32 -16.05
C SER A 56 -5.42 -13.08 -14.69
N THR A 57 -6.22 -12.62 -13.73
CA THR A 57 -5.78 -12.46 -12.33
C THR A 57 -5.47 -13.80 -11.65
N ALA A 58 -5.95 -14.92 -12.22
CA ALA A 58 -5.80 -16.26 -11.66
C ALA A 58 -4.46 -16.94 -12.02
N ASP A 59 -3.76 -16.43 -13.04
CA ASP A 59 -2.52 -17.03 -13.54
C ASP A 59 -1.26 -16.41 -12.89
N LYS A 60 -1.43 -15.37 -12.07
CA LYS A 60 -0.32 -14.67 -11.40
C LYS A 60 -0.11 -15.20 -9.99
N THR A 61 1.04 -14.92 -9.43
CA THR A 61 1.40 -15.21 -8.04
C THR A 61 0.95 -14.08 -7.11
N PHE A 62 0.87 -14.36 -5.81
CA PHE A 62 0.60 -13.33 -4.81
C PHE A 62 1.67 -12.22 -4.82
N THR A 63 2.94 -12.59 -4.99
CA THR A 63 4.05 -11.63 -5.04
C THR A 63 3.95 -10.65 -6.22
N GLU A 64 3.52 -11.13 -7.39
CA GLU A 64 3.28 -10.25 -8.54
C GLU A 64 2.12 -9.28 -8.28
N MET A 65 1.04 -9.75 -7.66
CA MET A 65 -0.10 -8.90 -7.28
C MET A 65 0.29 -7.84 -6.26
N GLN A 66 1.08 -8.24 -5.26
CA GLN A 66 1.59 -7.32 -4.26
C GLN A 66 2.39 -6.20 -4.93
N LYS A 67 3.32 -6.55 -5.82
CA LYS A 67 4.13 -5.56 -6.55
C LYS A 67 3.28 -4.60 -7.39
N VAL A 68 2.33 -5.13 -8.16
CA VAL A 68 1.43 -4.31 -9.00
C VAL A 68 0.64 -3.32 -8.15
N LEU A 69 0.13 -3.75 -7.00
CA LEU A 69 -0.64 -2.88 -6.11
C LEU A 69 0.20 -1.87 -5.35
N GLU A 70 1.41 -2.26 -4.93
CA GLU A 70 2.37 -1.33 -4.37
C GLU A 70 2.73 -0.24 -5.38
N GLU A 71 3.00 -0.60 -6.64
CA GLU A 71 3.27 0.38 -7.71
C GLU A 71 2.06 1.28 -8.01
N HIS A 72 0.84 0.74 -7.91
CA HIS A 72 -0.38 1.49 -8.21
C HIS A 72 -0.83 2.45 -7.09
N PHE A 73 -0.83 1.97 -5.84
CA PHE A 73 -1.33 2.73 -4.68
C PHE A 73 -0.23 3.38 -3.84
N SER A 74 1.01 2.93 -4.01
CA SER A 74 2.21 3.60 -3.53
C SER A 74 3.14 3.85 -4.72
N PRO A 75 2.68 4.59 -5.76
CA PRO A 75 3.58 5.04 -6.81
C PRO A 75 4.70 5.73 -6.06
N GLU A 76 5.94 5.26 -6.29
CA GLU A 76 7.13 5.63 -5.52
C GLU A 76 6.97 7.04 -5.01
N CYS A 77 7.13 7.24 -3.71
CA CYS A 77 7.39 8.56 -3.17
C CYS A 77 8.49 9.20 -4.02
N SER A 78 8.09 9.91 -5.08
CA SER A 78 8.90 10.89 -5.75
C SER A 78 9.31 11.79 -4.61
N VAL A 79 10.61 11.99 -4.46
CA VAL A 79 11.32 12.87 -3.52
C VAL A 79 10.53 14.12 -3.05
N ILE A 80 9.54 14.57 -3.81
CA ILE A 80 8.49 15.55 -3.51
C ILE A 80 7.68 15.27 -2.24
N ALA A 81 7.23 14.04 -1.96
CA ALA A 81 6.42 13.75 -0.74
C ALA A 81 7.27 13.80 0.54
N GLU A 82 8.50 13.30 0.47
CA GLU A 82 9.49 13.45 1.54
C GLU A 82 9.94 14.91 1.69
N ARG A 83 10.17 15.65 0.60
CA ARG A 83 10.39 17.11 0.65
C ARG A 83 9.22 17.84 1.29
N ARG A 84 7.97 17.44 1.05
CA ARG A 84 6.79 18.04 1.69
C ARG A 84 6.74 17.81 3.20
N ASN A 85 7.21 16.65 3.68
CA ASN A 85 7.35 16.39 5.12
C ASN A 85 8.60 17.06 5.71
N PHE A 86 9.71 17.14 4.96
CA PHE A 86 10.94 17.80 5.38
C PHE A 86 10.82 19.33 5.44
N ASN A 87 10.10 19.96 4.51
CA ASN A 87 9.83 21.40 4.49
C ASN A 87 8.62 21.83 5.34
N LYS A 88 8.08 20.94 6.18
CA LYS A 88 6.99 21.27 7.10
C LYS A 88 7.47 21.76 8.48
N ARG A 89 8.67 22.38 8.57
CA ARG A 89 8.88 23.38 9.64
C ARG A 89 8.18 24.67 9.21
N THR A 90 7.03 24.92 9.81
CA THR A 90 6.40 26.25 9.73
C THR A 90 7.03 27.06 10.84
N GLN A 91 7.87 28.05 10.50
CA GLN A 91 8.41 28.99 11.48
C GLN A 91 7.21 29.69 12.14
N GLN A 92 7.09 29.59 13.46
CA GLN A 92 6.02 30.27 14.18
C GLN A 92 6.36 31.76 14.29
N ASP A 93 5.32 32.61 14.34
CA ASP A 93 5.48 34.05 14.52
C ASP A 93 6.23 34.31 15.85
N GLY A 94 7.47 34.79 15.73
CA GLY A 94 8.35 35.11 16.87
C GLY A 94 9.64 34.28 16.97
N GLU A 95 9.85 33.27 16.11
CA GLU A 95 11.08 32.46 16.15
C GLU A 95 12.25 33.19 15.46
N SER A 96 13.35 33.40 16.18
CA SER A 96 14.59 34.01 15.64
C SER A 96 15.29 33.05 14.67
N VAL A 97 15.92 33.61 13.62
CA VAL A 97 16.63 32.85 12.57
C VAL A 97 17.68 31.89 13.14
N LYS A 98 18.25 32.19 14.32
CA LYS A 98 19.23 31.31 14.99
C LYS A 98 18.63 30.01 15.55
N ASP A 99 17.37 30.02 15.97
CA ASP A 99 16.72 28.85 16.59
C ASP A 99 16.17 27.88 15.52
N PHE A 100 15.85 28.40 14.33
CA PHE A 100 15.40 27.59 13.19
C PHE A 100 16.50 26.70 12.60
N MET A 101 17.78 27.04 12.80
CA MET A 101 18.93 26.36 12.17
C MET A 101 19.63 25.31 13.05
N THR A 102 19.10 25.00 14.24
CA THR A 102 19.59 23.91 15.11
C THR A 102 18.63 22.72 15.14
#